data_AF-A0A2P5K6C6-F1
#
_entry.id   AF-A0A2P5K6C6-F1
#
_cell.length_a   1.000
_cell.length_b   1.000
_cell.length_c   1.000
_cell.angle_alpha   90.00
_cell.angle_beta   90.00
_cell.angle_gamma   90.00
#
_symmetry.space_group_name_H-M   'P 1'
#
loop_
_entity.id
_entity.type
_entity.pdbx_description
1 polymer ?
#
loop_
_entity_poly.entity_id
_entity_poly.type
_entity_poly.pdbx_seq_one_letter_code
_entity_poly.pdbx_strand_id
1 'polypeptide(L)'
;ERHRLLVEWNATQRDYPAHLCIHQLFEAQVERTPEAPALVFEAQTLSYAQLNARANRLAHQLLEWGVKPDARVAICVQRSPALVVGLLAILKAGGAYVPLDPAYPGERLAHILADAAPNIVLADAAGRAALSDVALAECTVLDPTILPALPDTNPSVAGLTARHLAYVIYTSGSTGTPKGVMVEHRGVVNLALAQIACFGVQPASRIVQFASFSFDASASEILMAFGSGAALYLPPETARHDRHALWDYLASHAITHATLPPALLQHGADLASFGWSLTLILAGEAPSATLIRDLAEQGTVFNAYGPTETTVCATAWHGARDFSGEVPIGRPIANTRVYLLDAHGQPVPLGAVGELYIGGAGVARGYLNRPELTAERFVPDPFSEDANARLYKTGDVARYLPDGNLEFLGRNDEQVKVRGFRIEPGEIAACLMAHPQVRDAVVLATGEGSAKRLVA
;
A
#
# COMPACT_ATOMS: atom_id res chain seq x y z
N GLU A 1 3.44 33.88 -7.66
CA GLU A 1 3.96 32.51 -7.87
C GLU A 1 3.98 31.68 -6.58
N ARG A 2 4.70 32.08 -5.53
CA ARG A 2 4.77 31.33 -4.26
C ARG A 2 3.40 30.91 -3.70
N HIS A 3 2.41 31.80 -3.73
CA HIS A 3 1.03 31.47 -3.30
C HIS A 3 0.41 30.32 -4.10
N ARG A 4 0.62 30.27 -5.42
CA ARG A 4 0.12 29.20 -6.29
C ARG A 4 0.74 27.85 -5.94
N LEU A 5 2.05 27.81 -5.71
CA LEU A 5 2.80 26.59 -5.37
C LEU A 5 2.46 26.07 -3.96
N LEU A 6 2.32 26.97 -2.99
CA LEU A 6 2.08 26.58 -1.59
C LEU A 6 0.61 26.36 -1.26
N VAL A 7 -0.30 27.11 -1.89
CA VAL A 7 -1.72 27.18 -1.51
C VAL A 7 -2.62 26.66 -2.62
N GLU A 8 -2.65 27.30 -3.80
CA GLU A 8 -3.65 26.97 -4.85
C GLU A 8 -3.56 25.51 -5.32
N TRP A 9 -2.36 25.02 -5.62
CA TRP A 9 -2.15 23.63 -6.06
C TRP A 9 -2.22 22.60 -4.92
N ASN A 10 -2.23 23.07 -3.67
CA ASN A 10 -2.38 22.27 -2.46
C ASN A 10 -3.74 22.47 -1.78
N ALA A 11 -4.69 23.10 -2.46
CA ALA A 11 -6.08 23.27 -2.03
C ALA A 11 -6.88 21.97 -2.23
N THR A 12 -6.41 20.91 -1.58
CA THR A 12 -6.90 19.52 -1.75
C THR A 12 -7.80 19.09 -0.60
N GLN A 13 -8.15 20.02 0.32
CA GLN A 13 -8.93 19.72 1.51
C GLN A 13 -10.32 19.20 1.12
N ARG A 14 -10.70 18.06 1.71
CA ARG A 14 -12.00 17.42 1.56
C ARG A 14 -12.45 16.90 2.91
N ASP A 15 -13.69 17.19 3.27
CA ASP A 15 -14.29 16.64 4.49
C ASP A 15 -14.32 15.12 4.40
N TYR A 16 -13.86 14.48 5.48
CA TYR A 16 -13.84 13.04 5.62
C TYR A 16 -13.94 12.68 7.11
N PRO A 17 -14.41 11.47 7.46
CA PRO A 17 -14.64 11.08 8.85
C PRO A 17 -13.30 10.73 9.54
N ALA A 18 -12.46 11.73 9.77
CA ALA A 18 -11.10 11.60 10.30
C ALA A 18 -11.02 11.01 11.74
N HIS A 19 -12.16 10.90 12.42
CA HIS A 19 -12.28 10.30 13.75
C HIS A 19 -12.56 8.80 13.72
N LEU A 20 -12.97 8.24 12.56
CA LEU A 20 -13.27 6.82 12.42
C LEU A 20 -12.02 5.99 12.18
N CYS A 21 -12.04 4.78 12.70
CA CYS A 21 -11.14 3.72 12.31
C CYS A 21 -11.63 3.02 11.04
N ILE A 22 -10.71 2.44 10.28
CA ILE A 22 -11.03 1.88 8.96
C ILE A 22 -12.05 0.73 9.00
N HIS A 23 -12.01 -0.12 10.03
CA HIS A 23 -12.99 -1.20 10.18
C HIS A 23 -14.42 -0.67 10.35
N GLN A 24 -14.59 0.55 10.87
CA GLN A 24 -15.91 1.17 11.03
C GLN A 24 -16.53 1.58 9.69
N LEU A 25 -15.70 1.92 8.68
CA LEU A 25 -16.20 2.12 7.31
C LEU A 25 -16.72 0.81 6.72
N PHE A 26 -16.01 -0.29 6.96
CA PHE A 26 -16.45 -1.62 6.55
C PHE A 26 -17.74 -2.03 7.26
N GLU A 27 -17.84 -1.82 8.58
CA GLU A 27 -19.05 -2.12 9.36
C GLU A 27 -20.27 -1.32 8.89
N ALA A 28 -20.09 -0.02 8.62
CA ALA A 28 -21.16 0.80 8.05
C ALA A 28 -21.61 0.29 6.68
N GLN A 29 -20.68 -0.23 5.86
CA GLN A 29 -21.03 -0.84 4.59
C GLN A 29 -21.76 -2.18 4.75
N VAL A 30 -21.41 -2.99 5.75
CA VAL A 30 -22.10 -4.23 6.11
C VAL A 30 -23.55 -3.97 6.46
N GLU A 31 -23.84 -2.91 7.23
CA GLU A 31 -25.20 -2.51 7.57
C GLU A 31 -26.01 -2.06 6.35
N ARG A 32 -25.35 -1.39 5.38
CA ARG A 32 -26.01 -0.89 4.17
C ARG A 32 -26.36 -1.99 3.17
N THR A 33 -25.46 -2.95 2.96
CA THR A 33 -25.62 -4.00 1.94
C THR A 33 -25.11 -5.36 2.44
N PRO A 34 -25.77 -5.97 3.44
CA PRO A 34 -25.26 -7.17 4.12
C PRO A 34 -25.09 -8.38 3.18
N GLU A 35 -26.01 -8.54 2.23
CA GLU A 35 -26.04 -9.66 1.28
C GLU A 35 -25.21 -9.42 0.02
N ALA A 36 -24.65 -8.22 -0.17
CA ALA A 36 -23.80 -7.95 -1.33
C ALA A 36 -22.49 -8.76 -1.24
N PRO A 37 -21.92 -9.20 -2.38
CA PRO A 37 -20.65 -9.92 -2.38
C PRO A 37 -19.53 -8.97 -1.92
N ALA A 38 -18.80 -9.39 -0.88
CA ALA A 38 -17.64 -8.66 -0.38
C ALA A 38 -16.32 -9.27 -0.85
N LEU A 39 -16.26 -10.60 -0.87
CA LEU A 39 -15.01 -11.33 -1.12
C LEU A 39 -15.26 -12.54 -2.01
N VAL A 40 -14.48 -12.66 -3.08
CA VAL A 40 -14.54 -13.79 -4.02
C VAL A 40 -13.15 -14.44 -4.09
N PHE A 41 -13.10 -15.74 -3.86
CA PHE A 41 -11.89 -16.55 -4.00
C PHE A 41 -12.28 -17.93 -4.54
N GLU A 42 -11.78 -18.27 -5.73
CA GLU A 42 -12.18 -19.49 -6.46
C GLU A 42 -13.71 -19.60 -6.56
N ALA A 43 -14.29 -20.74 -6.19
CA ALA A 43 -15.74 -20.96 -6.18
C ALA A 43 -16.45 -20.37 -4.95
N GLN A 44 -15.72 -19.77 -4.01
CA GLN A 44 -16.28 -19.23 -2.77
C GLN A 44 -16.58 -17.74 -2.92
N THR A 45 -17.78 -17.34 -2.49
CA THR A 45 -18.18 -15.94 -2.34
C THR A 45 -18.68 -15.73 -0.92
N LEU A 46 -18.12 -14.74 -0.24
CA LEU A 46 -18.61 -14.26 1.06
C LEU A 46 -19.34 -12.94 0.88
N SER A 47 -20.53 -12.85 1.45
CA SER A 47 -21.23 -11.57 1.59
C SER A 47 -20.54 -10.66 2.60
N TYR A 48 -20.87 -9.37 2.60
CA TYR A 48 -20.42 -8.42 3.61
C TYR A 48 -20.77 -8.90 5.03
N ALA A 49 -22.00 -9.37 5.26
CA ALA A 49 -22.42 -9.90 6.56
C ALA A 49 -21.62 -11.15 6.98
N GLN A 50 -21.39 -12.08 6.05
CA GLN A 50 -20.62 -13.29 6.33
C GLN A 50 -19.16 -12.97 6.65
N LEU A 51 -18.52 -12.09 5.86
CA LEU A 51 -17.14 -11.67 6.10
C LEU A 51 -17.02 -10.95 7.45
N ASN A 52 -17.96 -10.06 7.77
CA ASN A 52 -17.99 -9.34 9.03
C ASN A 52 -18.16 -10.28 10.23
N ALA A 53 -19.09 -11.23 10.15
CA ALA A 53 -19.31 -12.21 11.21
C ALA A 53 -18.06 -13.05 11.50
N ARG A 54 -17.37 -13.52 10.44
CA ARG A 54 -16.11 -14.28 10.61
C ARG A 54 -15.01 -13.43 11.24
N ALA A 55 -14.84 -12.18 10.78
CA ALA A 55 -13.86 -11.26 11.33
C ALA A 55 -14.17 -10.87 12.78
N ASN A 56 -15.44 -10.68 13.13
CA ASN A 56 -15.87 -10.37 14.50
C ASN A 56 -15.55 -11.50 15.48
N ARG A 57 -15.84 -12.76 15.11
CA ARG A 57 -15.51 -13.92 15.96
C ARG A 57 -14.02 -13.99 16.28
N LEU A 58 -13.18 -13.84 15.26
CA LEU A 58 -11.74 -13.82 15.45
C LEU A 58 -11.27 -12.57 16.21
N ALA A 59 -11.91 -11.41 16.03
CA ALA A 59 -11.60 -10.20 16.78
C ALA A 59 -11.88 -10.35 18.28
N HIS A 60 -13.00 -10.99 18.66
CA HIS A 60 -13.29 -11.29 20.07
C HIS A 60 -12.24 -12.21 20.68
N GLN A 61 -11.76 -13.21 19.93
CA GLN A 61 -10.66 -14.07 20.40
C GLN A 61 -9.39 -13.23 20.59
N LEU A 62 -9.02 -12.38 19.63
CA LEU A 62 -7.85 -11.50 19.75
C LEU A 62 -7.95 -10.57 20.98
N LEU A 63 -9.14 -10.08 21.31
CA LEU A 63 -9.40 -9.30 22.52
C LEU A 63 -9.21 -10.13 23.80
N GLU A 64 -9.69 -11.38 23.84
CA GLU A 64 -9.46 -12.31 24.96
C GLU A 64 -7.98 -12.60 25.17
N TRP A 65 -7.19 -12.64 24.08
CA TRP A 65 -5.73 -12.78 24.12
C TRP A 65 -4.98 -11.46 24.38
N GLY A 66 -5.69 -10.37 24.66
CA GLY A 66 -5.12 -9.12 25.16
C GLY A 66 -4.66 -8.13 24.08
N VAL A 67 -5.16 -8.25 22.83
CA VAL A 67 -4.98 -7.19 21.83
C VAL A 67 -5.62 -5.90 22.34
N LYS A 68 -4.86 -4.81 22.22
CA LYS A 68 -5.24 -3.46 22.64
C LYS A 68 -4.81 -2.46 21.55
N PRO A 69 -5.29 -1.20 21.60
CA PRO A 69 -4.84 -0.18 20.66
C PRO A 69 -3.30 -0.12 20.54
N ASP A 70 -2.80 0.01 19.31
CA ASP A 70 -1.37 -0.05 18.90
C ASP A 70 -0.65 -1.40 19.12
N ALA A 71 -1.31 -2.44 19.62
CA ALA A 71 -0.73 -3.78 19.67
C ALA A 71 -0.52 -4.29 18.24
N ARG A 72 0.65 -4.86 17.97
CA ARG A 72 1.00 -5.44 16.67
C ARG A 72 0.63 -6.92 16.69
N VAL A 73 -0.09 -7.36 15.66
CA VAL A 73 -0.39 -8.77 15.41
C VAL A 73 0.22 -9.12 14.07
N ALA A 74 1.19 -10.03 14.07
CA ALA A 74 1.74 -10.51 12.80
C ALA A 74 0.77 -11.45 12.12
N ILE A 75 0.72 -11.42 10.79
CA ILE A 75 -0.12 -12.30 9.99
C ILE A 75 0.69 -12.89 8.84
N CYS A 76 0.88 -14.20 8.89
CA CYS A 76 1.59 -14.98 7.89
C CYS A 76 0.67 -16.09 7.41
N VAL A 77 -0.10 -15.81 6.37
CA VAL A 77 -1.18 -16.68 5.91
C VAL A 77 -1.11 -16.70 4.39
N GLN A 78 -1.30 -17.86 3.79
CA GLN A 78 -1.41 -17.95 2.35
C GLN A 78 -2.66 -17.20 1.87
N ARG A 79 -2.57 -16.62 0.67
CA ARG A 79 -3.67 -15.94 0.01
C ARG A 79 -4.95 -16.78 0.03
N SER A 80 -5.93 -16.34 0.81
CA SER A 80 -7.18 -17.04 1.07
C SER A 80 -8.19 -16.09 1.74
N PRO A 81 -9.47 -16.48 1.87
CA PRO A 81 -10.42 -15.72 2.68
C PRO A 81 -9.98 -15.53 4.14
N ALA A 82 -9.24 -16.50 4.71
CA ALA A 82 -8.76 -16.43 6.09
C ALA A 82 -7.79 -15.26 6.31
N LEU A 83 -6.98 -14.91 5.31
CA LEU A 83 -6.09 -13.76 5.36
C LEU A 83 -6.87 -12.45 5.50
N VAL A 84 -7.92 -12.25 4.69
CA VAL A 84 -8.76 -11.04 4.76
C VAL A 84 -9.57 -10.99 6.06
N VAL A 85 -10.09 -12.14 6.51
CA VAL A 85 -10.74 -12.28 7.83
C VAL A 85 -9.76 -11.89 8.95
N GLY A 86 -8.52 -12.37 8.90
CA GLY A 86 -7.47 -12.05 9.87
C GLY A 86 -7.13 -10.56 9.91
N LEU A 87 -6.93 -9.93 8.76
CA LEU A 87 -6.67 -8.49 8.66
C LEU A 87 -7.81 -7.66 9.29
N LEU A 88 -9.06 -7.96 8.93
CA LEU A 88 -10.23 -7.28 9.49
C LEU A 88 -10.37 -7.55 10.99
N ALA A 89 -10.12 -8.78 11.44
CA ALA A 89 -10.20 -9.15 12.85
C ALA A 89 -9.19 -8.38 13.71
N ILE A 90 -7.94 -8.24 13.23
CA ILE A 90 -6.91 -7.45 13.90
C ILE A 90 -7.35 -5.99 14.04
N LEU A 91 -7.84 -5.39 12.95
CA LEU A 91 -8.31 -4.00 12.94
C LEU A 91 -9.51 -3.80 13.88
N LYS A 92 -10.44 -4.76 13.93
CA LYS A 92 -11.62 -4.75 14.80
C LYS A 92 -11.29 -4.94 16.28
N ALA A 93 -10.26 -5.74 16.59
CA ALA A 93 -9.71 -5.86 17.94
C ALA A 93 -8.91 -4.61 18.37
N GLY A 94 -8.73 -3.63 17.48
CA GLY A 94 -7.97 -2.40 17.71
C GLY A 94 -6.47 -2.56 17.55
N GLY A 95 -6.00 -3.72 17.09
CA GLY A 95 -4.60 -3.96 16.78
C GLY A 95 -4.21 -3.46 15.39
N ALA A 96 -2.90 -3.44 15.14
CA ALA A 96 -2.30 -3.18 13.85
C ALA A 96 -1.72 -4.46 13.27
N TYR A 97 -2.03 -4.76 12.01
CA TYR A 97 -1.48 -5.95 11.37
C TYR A 97 -0.05 -5.70 10.88
N VAL A 98 0.79 -6.73 11.01
CA VAL A 98 2.14 -6.78 10.42
C VAL A 98 2.14 -7.93 9.41
N PRO A 99 1.97 -7.64 8.11
CA PRO A 99 1.84 -8.69 7.11
C PRO A 99 3.20 -9.33 6.80
N LEU A 100 3.20 -10.65 6.72
CA LEU A 100 4.36 -11.49 6.43
C LEU A 100 4.03 -12.40 5.26
N ASP A 101 4.73 -12.22 4.13
CA ASP A 101 4.56 -13.09 2.97
C ASP A 101 5.24 -14.45 3.21
N PRO A 102 4.51 -15.58 3.25
CA PRO A 102 5.13 -16.90 3.46
C PRO A 102 6.17 -17.27 2.39
N ALA A 103 6.16 -16.61 1.23
CA ALA A 103 7.17 -16.80 0.18
C ALA A 103 8.50 -16.08 0.45
N TYR A 104 8.58 -15.21 1.47
CA TYR A 104 9.84 -14.57 1.84
C TYR A 104 10.82 -15.56 2.48
N PRO A 105 12.14 -15.31 2.34
CA PRO A 105 13.14 -16.10 3.06
C PRO A 105 12.88 -16.07 4.57
N GLY A 106 13.03 -17.23 5.23
CA GLY A 106 12.76 -17.37 6.66
C GLY A 106 13.56 -16.40 7.54
N GLU A 107 14.79 -16.04 7.13
CA GLU A 107 15.62 -15.04 7.82
C GLU A 107 14.99 -13.63 7.78
N ARG A 108 14.41 -13.24 6.63
CA ARG A 108 13.70 -11.97 6.50
C ARG A 108 12.44 -11.95 7.37
N LEU A 109 11.71 -13.07 7.40
CA LEU A 109 10.52 -13.22 8.25
C LEU A 109 10.88 -13.14 9.73
N ALA A 110 11.92 -13.86 10.16
CA ALA A 110 12.41 -13.83 11.54
C ALA A 110 12.87 -12.43 11.95
N HIS A 111 13.55 -11.70 11.06
CA HIS A 111 13.97 -10.33 11.32
C HIS A 111 12.76 -9.40 11.53
N ILE A 112 11.77 -9.44 10.64
CA ILE A 112 10.56 -8.62 10.78
C ILE A 112 9.82 -8.98 12.08
N LEU A 113 9.69 -10.26 12.39
CA LEU A 113 9.01 -10.72 13.61
C LEU A 113 9.74 -10.24 14.87
N ALA A 114 11.07 -10.30 14.88
CA ALA A 114 11.90 -9.83 15.98
C ALA A 114 11.80 -8.31 16.20
N ASP A 115 11.83 -7.51 15.13
CA ASP A 115 11.70 -6.05 15.24
C ASP A 115 10.27 -5.62 15.61
N ALA A 116 9.26 -6.27 15.02
CA ALA A 116 7.86 -5.99 15.34
C ALA A 116 7.47 -6.43 16.76
N ALA A 117 8.13 -7.47 17.27
CA ALA A 117 7.89 -8.11 18.56
C ALA A 117 6.39 -8.26 18.89
N PRO A 118 5.60 -8.97 18.05
CA PRO A 118 4.19 -9.18 18.32
C PRO A 118 4.01 -10.27 19.39
N ASN A 119 2.99 -10.12 20.24
CA ASN A 119 2.60 -11.18 21.18
C ASN A 119 1.78 -12.30 20.52
N ILE A 120 1.12 -11.98 19.40
CA ILE A 120 0.20 -12.88 18.69
C ILE A 120 0.61 -12.93 17.21
N VAL A 121 0.62 -14.14 16.66
CA VAL A 121 0.80 -14.41 15.24
C VAL A 121 -0.43 -15.14 14.72
N LEU A 122 -1.05 -14.61 13.67
CA LEU A 122 -2.02 -15.35 12.88
C LEU A 122 -1.27 -16.11 11.78
N ALA A 123 -1.28 -17.44 11.85
CA ALA A 123 -0.60 -18.29 10.87
C ALA A 123 -1.38 -19.57 10.54
N ASP A 124 -1.59 -19.79 9.24
CA ASP A 124 -2.06 -21.07 8.69
C ASP A 124 -0.90 -22.08 8.57
N ALA A 125 -1.16 -23.23 7.96
CA ALA A 125 -0.13 -24.26 7.77
C ALA A 125 1.09 -23.76 6.96
N ALA A 126 0.88 -22.95 5.93
CA ALA A 126 1.96 -22.41 5.11
C ALA A 126 2.80 -21.38 5.88
N GLY A 127 2.14 -20.47 6.61
CA GLY A 127 2.80 -19.50 7.47
C GLY A 127 3.59 -20.14 8.60
N ARG A 128 3.05 -21.16 9.26
CA ARG A 128 3.77 -21.95 10.28
C ARG A 128 4.97 -22.68 9.71
N ALA A 129 4.92 -23.15 8.47
CA ALA A 129 6.07 -23.77 7.82
C ALA A 129 7.15 -22.75 7.46
N ALA A 130 6.75 -21.55 7.03
CA ALA A 130 7.67 -20.45 6.70
C ALA A 130 8.32 -19.83 7.95
N LEU A 131 7.57 -19.75 9.05
CA LEU A 131 8.02 -19.25 10.35
C LEU A 131 8.55 -20.41 11.19
N SER A 132 9.88 -20.55 11.31
CA SER A 132 10.49 -21.60 12.13
C SER A 132 9.92 -21.68 13.54
N ASP A 133 9.88 -22.87 14.15
CA ASP A 133 9.41 -23.07 15.53
C ASP A 133 10.11 -22.15 16.54
N VAL A 134 11.40 -21.86 16.31
CA VAL A 134 12.19 -20.94 17.14
C VAL A 134 11.64 -19.52 17.09
N ALA A 135 11.25 -19.05 15.90
CA ALA A 135 10.67 -17.72 15.74
C ALA A 135 9.28 -17.59 16.38
N LEU A 136 8.54 -18.71 16.48
CA LEU A 136 7.20 -18.75 17.04
C LEU A 136 7.16 -19.07 18.54
N ALA A 137 8.27 -19.49 19.14
CA ALA A 137 8.31 -20.05 20.50
C ALA A 137 7.74 -19.13 21.59
N GLU A 138 7.88 -17.81 21.42
CA GLU A 138 7.40 -16.80 22.38
C GLU A 138 6.05 -16.18 21.97
N CYS A 139 5.49 -16.59 20.84
CA CYS A 139 4.25 -16.05 20.30
C CYS A 139 3.05 -16.96 20.57
N THR A 140 1.89 -16.36 20.85
CA THR A 140 0.62 -17.10 20.72
C THR A 140 0.27 -17.23 19.24
N VAL A 141 0.22 -18.45 18.71
CA VAL A 141 -0.05 -18.69 17.28
C VAL A 141 -1.48 -19.20 17.06
N LEU A 142 -2.31 -18.38 16.44
CA LEU A 142 -3.70 -18.71 16.09
C LEU A 142 -3.83 -19.00 14.60
N ASP A 143 -4.62 -19.99 14.22
CA ASP A 143 -4.93 -20.26 12.82
C ASP A 143 -6.24 -19.54 12.42
N PRO A 144 -6.20 -18.52 11.55
CA PRO A 144 -7.39 -17.77 11.17
C PRO A 144 -8.35 -18.54 10.27
N THR A 145 -8.00 -19.76 9.82
CA THR A 145 -8.93 -20.67 9.14
C THR A 145 -9.90 -21.35 10.11
N ILE A 146 -9.55 -21.40 11.40
CA ILE A 146 -10.35 -22.02 12.46
C ILE A 146 -11.09 -20.90 13.22
N LEU A 147 -12.38 -20.74 12.94
CA LEU A 147 -13.17 -19.69 13.58
C LEU A 147 -13.59 -20.11 15.00
N PRO A 148 -13.38 -19.25 16.01
CA PRO A 148 -13.80 -19.54 17.37
C PRO A 148 -15.32 -19.45 17.51
N ALA A 149 -15.89 -20.20 18.45
CA ALA A 149 -17.31 -20.16 18.81
C ALA A 149 -17.61 -18.95 19.74
N LEU A 150 -17.26 -17.75 19.27
CA LEU A 150 -17.45 -16.47 19.94
C LEU A 150 -18.57 -15.65 19.27
N PRO A 151 -19.01 -14.53 19.86
CA PRO A 151 -19.98 -13.64 19.24
C PRO A 151 -19.55 -13.17 17.85
N ASP A 152 -20.51 -12.98 16.95
CA ASP A 152 -20.28 -12.40 15.62
C ASP A 152 -20.71 -10.92 15.51
N THR A 153 -21.06 -10.30 16.64
CA THR A 153 -21.35 -8.87 16.74
C THR A 153 -20.07 -8.04 16.71
N ASN A 154 -20.11 -6.82 16.15
CA ASN A 154 -18.96 -5.92 16.11
C ASN A 154 -18.41 -5.68 17.54
N PRO A 155 -17.10 -5.88 17.78
CA PRO A 155 -16.51 -5.59 19.07
C PRO A 155 -16.47 -4.07 19.33
N SER A 156 -16.49 -3.68 20.60
CA SER A 156 -16.26 -2.30 21.03
C SER A 156 -14.97 -2.24 21.83
N VAL A 157 -13.99 -1.47 21.34
CA VAL A 157 -12.65 -1.38 21.95
C VAL A 157 -12.49 -0.03 22.64
N ALA A 158 -12.44 -0.05 23.97
CA ALA A 158 -12.27 1.16 24.77
C ALA A 158 -10.95 1.87 24.43
N GLY A 159 -11.00 3.19 24.22
CA GLY A 159 -9.83 4.02 23.95
C GLY A 159 -9.26 3.91 22.54
N LEU A 160 -9.83 3.09 21.65
CA LEU A 160 -9.44 3.06 20.25
C LEU A 160 -9.83 4.38 19.55
N THR A 161 -8.92 4.91 18.74
CA THR A 161 -9.10 6.17 18.00
C THR A 161 -8.42 6.08 16.64
N ALA A 162 -8.80 6.96 15.70
CA ALA A 162 -8.20 7.01 14.37
C ALA A 162 -6.69 7.35 14.33
N ARG A 163 -6.11 7.76 15.47
CA ARG A 163 -4.66 8.00 15.61
C ARG A 163 -3.88 6.73 15.94
N HIS A 164 -4.56 5.64 16.29
CA HIS A 164 -3.91 4.35 16.48
C HIS A 164 -3.50 3.71 15.15
N LEU A 165 -2.53 2.82 15.23
CA LEU A 165 -1.99 2.09 14.08
C LEU A 165 -3.06 1.20 13.45
N ALA A 166 -3.15 1.25 12.13
CA ALA A 166 -3.88 0.27 11.32
C ALA A 166 -2.96 -0.86 10.87
N TYR A 167 -1.72 -0.54 10.47
CA TYR A 167 -0.74 -1.52 10.04
C TYR A 167 0.70 -1.04 10.18
N VAL A 168 1.62 -1.99 10.16
CA VAL A 168 3.05 -1.75 9.99
C VAL A 168 3.54 -2.56 8.80
N ILE A 169 4.04 -1.88 7.77
CA ILE A 169 4.58 -2.54 6.56
C ILE A 169 6.08 -2.27 6.48
N TYR A 170 6.85 -3.33 6.28
CA TYR A 170 8.30 -3.26 6.19
C TYR A 170 8.76 -2.94 4.77
N THR A 171 9.56 -1.89 4.64
CA THR A 171 10.24 -1.51 3.40
C THR A 171 11.74 -1.78 3.49
N SER A 172 12.41 -1.89 2.35
CA SER A 172 13.89 -1.95 2.28
C SER A 172 14.51 -0.70 2.90
N GLY A 173 15.63 -0.88 3.60
CA GLY A 173 16.32 0.21 4.30
C GLY A 173 17.70 0.45 3.73
N SER A 174 18.07 1.72 3.55
CA SER A 174 19.38 2.12 3.01
C SER A 174 20.57 1.61 3.85
N THR A 175 20.36 1.33 5.14
CA THR A 175 21.37 0.75 6.05
C THR A 175 21.46 -0.78 5.96
N GLY A 176 20.74 -1.40 5.04
CA GLY A 176 20.66 -2.86 4.88
C GLY A 176 19.75 -3.60 5.85
N THR A 177 18.92 -2.86 6.60
CA THR A 177 17.95 -3.45 7.53
C THR A 177 16.54 -2.96 7.17
N PRO A 178 15.56 -3.85 6.94
CA PRO A 178 14.18 -3.46 6.70
C PRO A 178 13.64 -2.54 7.81
N LYS A 179 12.77 -1.59 7.42
CA LYS A 179 12.17 -0.60 8.34
C LYS A 179 10.65 -0.69 8.32
N GLY A 180 10.03 -0.85 9.48
CA GLY A 180 8.58 -0.92 9.63
C GLY A 180 7.95 0.47 9.59
N VAL A 181 7.16 0.77 8.56
CA VAL A 181 6.41 2.03 8.44
C VAL A 181 5.11 1.93 9.21
N MET A 182 4.94 2.78 10.22
CA MET A 182 3.78 2.79 11.11
C MET A 182 2.66 3.68 10.56
N VAL A 183 1.59 3.07 10.04
CA VAL A 183 0.47 3.80 9.42
C VAL A 183 -0.76 3.80 10.34
N GLU A 184 -1.37 4.97 10.49
CA GLU A 184 -2.53 5.20 11.36
C GLU A 184 -3.86 5.13 10.60
N HIS A 185 -4.93 4.73 11.28
CA HIS A 185 -6.27 4.62 10.69
C HIS A 185 -6.74 5.87 9.94
N ARG A 186 -6.47 7.08 10.46
CA ARG A 186 -6.89 8.34 9.83
C ARG A 186 -6.32 8.53 8.42
N GLY A 187 -5.09 8.09 8.18
CA GLY A 187 -4.46 8.15 6.87
C GLY A 187 -5.07 7.12 5.92
N VAL A 188 -5.35 5.92 6.46
CA VAL A 188 -6.01 4.82 5.74
C VAL A 188 -7.43 5.20 5.30
N VAL A 189 -8.20 5.84 6.20
CA VAL A 189 -9.57 6.32 5.91
C VAL A 189 -9.55 7.44 4.86
N ASN A 190 -8.58 8.37 4.94
CA ASN A 190 -8.39 9.38 3.88
C ASN A 190 -8.08 8.72 2.53
N LEU A 191 -7.10 7.82 2.50
CA LEU A 191 -6.72 7.09 1.28
C LEU A 191 -7.93 6.39 0.67
N ALA A 192 -8.68 5.63 1.47
CA ALA A 192 -9.84 4.88 1.01
C ALA A 192 -10.85 5.77 0.27
N LEU A 193 -11.26 6.89 0.89
CA LEU A 193 -12.24 7.79 0.29
C LEU A 193 -11.67 8.57 -0.89
N ALA A 194 -10.40 8.98 -0.81
CA ALA A 194 -9.72 9.70 -1.89
C ALA A 194 -9.61 8.84 -3.16
N GLN A 195 -9.18 7.57 -3.03
CA GLN A 195 -9.04 6.67 -4.18
C GLN A 195 -10.39 6.24 -4.76
N ILE A 196 -11.42 6.03 -3.91
CA ILE A 196 -12.78 5.71 -4.38
C ILE A 196 -13.29 6.85 -5.28
N ALA A 197 -13.13 8.10 -4.84
CA ALA A 197 -13.50 9.26 -5.64
C ALA A 197 -12.61 9.44 -6.88
N CYS A 198 -11.29 9.29 -6.74
CA CYS A 198 -10.33 9.49 -7.81
C CYS A 198 -10.49 8.49 -8.97
N PHE A 199 -10.75 7.22 -8.64
CA PHE A 199 -10.84 6.13 -9.61
C PHE A 199 -12.28 5.77 -9.98
N GLY A 200 -13.27 6.49 -9.44
CA GLY A 200 -14.67 6.33 -9.82
C GLY A 200 -15.30 5.01 -9.35
N VAL A 201 -14.80 4.44 -8.26
CA VAL A 201 -15.20 3.12 -7.75
C VAL A 201 -16.65 3.17 -7.28
N GLN A 202 -17.44 2.18 -7.67
CA GLN A 202 -18.87 2.06 -7.34
C GLN A 202 -19.13 0.78 -6.54
N PRO A 203 -20.27 0.67 -5.81
CA PRO A 203 -20.64 -0.56 -5.13
C PRO A 203 -20.73 -1.80 -6.05
N ALA A 204 -21.01 -1.59 -7.35
CA ALA A 204 -21.05 -2.68 -8.34
C ALA A 204 -19.65 -3.04 -8.90
N SER A 205 -18.61 -2.31 -8.51
CA SER A 205 -17.24 -2.56 -8.96
C SER A 205 -16.71 -3.89 -8.43
N ARG A 206 -15.78 -4.44 -9.20
CA ARG A 206 -15.03 -5.67 -8.92
C ARG A 206 -13.56 -5.32 -8.95
N ILE A 207 -12.89 -5.44 -7.80
CA ILE A 207 -11.51 -5.02 -7.60
C ILE A 207 -10.66 -6.26 -7.43
N VAL A 208 -9.63 -6.43 -8.26
CA VAL A 208 -8.67 -7.52 -8.06
C VAL A 208 -7.68 -7.15 -6.97
N GLN A 209 -7.41 -8.08 -6.04
CA GLN A 209 -6.35 -7.95 -5.05
C GLN A 209 -5.08 -8.56 -5.63
N PHE A 210 -4.32 -7.79 -6.41
CA PHE A 210 -3.15 -8.29 -7.12
C PHE A 210 -1.90 -8.27 -6.24
N ALA A 211 -1.64 -7.17 -5.53
CA ALA A 211 -0.39 -6.96 -4.80
C ALA A 211 -0.13 -8.03 -3.71
N SER A 212 1.14 -8.31 -3.39
CA SER A 212 1.44 -9.12 -2.19
C SER A 212 1.01 -8.34 -0.95
N PHE A 213 0.49 -9.05 0.06
CA PHE A 213 -0.01 -8.45 1.28
C PHE A 213 1.09 -7.79 2.12
N SER A 214 2.37 -8.10 1.83
CA SER A 214 3.52 -7.40 2.42
C SER A 214 3.83 -6.06 1.75
N PHE A 215 3.13 -5.69 0.67
CA PHE A 215 3.19 -4.36 0.07
C PHE A 215 1.92 -3.57 0.35
N ASP A 216 2.09 -2.28 0.61
CA ASP A 216 1.01 -1.36 0.94
C ASP A 216 -0.01 -1.15 -0.20
N ALA A 217 0.36 -1.43 -1.45
CA ALA A 217 -0.57 -1.54 -2.57
C ALA A 217 -1.74 -2.51 -2.29
N SER A 218 -1.51 -3.60 -1.54
CA SER A 218 -2.61 -4.51 -1.16
C SER A 218 -3.61 -3.85 -0.23
N ALA A 219 -3.13 -2.97 0.67
CA ALA A 219 -4.01 -2.19 1.50
C ALA A 219 -4.88 -1.29 0.61
N SER A 220 -4.30 -0.58 -0.36
CA SER A 220 -5.05 0.23 -1.33
C SER A 220 -6.21 -0.56 -1.96
N GLU A 221 -5.93 -1.74 -2.51
CA GLU A 221 -6.90 -2.62 -3.18
C GLU A 221 -8.05 -3.03 -2.25
N ILE A 222 -7.72 -3.50 -1.04
CA ILE A 222 -8.70 -3.95 -0.03
C ILE A 222 -9.60 -2.79 0.42
N LEU A 223 -8.98 -1.64 0.71
CA LEU A 223 -9.65 -0.45 1.21
C LEU A 223 -10.57 0.17 0.16
N MET A 224 -10.16 0.11 -1.11
CA MET A 224 -10.96 0.57 -2.23
C MET A 224 -12.24 -0.26 -2.35
N ALA A 225 -12.14 -1.57 -2.13
CA ALA A 225 -13.29 -2.48 -2.23
C ALA A 225 -14.25 -2.24 -1.07
N PHE A 226 -13.74 -2.36 0.15
CA PHE A 226 -14.56 -2.33 1.36
C PHE A 226 -15.09 -0.96 1.72
N GLY A 227 -14.35 0.11 1.38
CA GLY A 227 -14.84 1.48 1.57
C GLY A 227 -15.95 1.89 0.60
N SER A 228 -16.12 1.20 -0.53
CA SER A 228 -17.11 1.53 -1.58
C SER A 228 -18.29 0.57 -1.65
N GLY A 229 -18.24 -0.57 -0.96
CA GLY A 229 -19.25 -1.63 -1.11
C GLY A 229 -18.99 -2.56 -2.28
N ALA A 230 -17.87 -2.39 -2.99
CA ALA A 230 -17.45 -3.24 -4.10
C ALA A 230 -16.98 -4.62 -3.61
N ALA A 231 -16.90 -5.57 -4.53
CA ALA A 231 -16.39 -6.90 -4.27
C ALA A 231 -14.87 -6.98 -4.51
N LEU A 232 -14.14 -7.58 -3.57
CA LEU A 232 -12.72 -7.88 -3.67
C LEU A 232 -12.53 -9.30 -4.23
N TYR A 233 -11.76 -9.42 -5.31
CA TYR A 233 -11.47 -10.67 -6.01
C TYR A 233 -10.04 -11.09 -5.74
N LEU A 234 -9.85 -12.27 -5.14
CA LEU A 234 -8.54 -12.83 -4.87
C LEU A 234 -8.19 -13.79 -6.02
N PRO A 235 -7.23 -13.42 -6.90
CA PRO A 235 -6.76 -14.32 -7.93
C PRO A 235 -5.94 -15.48 -7.34
N PRO A 236 -5.93 -16.66 -7.96
CA PRO A 236 -4.97 -17.70 -7.60
C PRO A 236 -3.54 -17.23 -7.89
N GLU A 237 -2.55 -17.84 -7.24
CA GLU A 237 -1.15 -17.42 -7.36
C GLU A 237 -0.62 -17.54 -8.81
N THR A 238 -1.11 -18.53 -9.57
CA THR A 238 -0.79 -18.69 -10.99
C THR A 238 -1.14 -17.45 -11.82
N ALA A 239 -2.31 -16.85 -11.58
CA ALA A 239 -2.77 -15.65 -12.27
C ALA A 239 -1.97 -14.39 -11.88
N ARG A 240 -1.15 -14.44 -10.83
CA ARG A 240 -0.28 -13.31 -10.49
C ARG A 240 1.09 -13.36 -11.17
N HIS A 241 1.61 -14.56 -11.40
CA HIS A 241 2.95 -14.76 -11.98
C HIS A 241 2.91 -15.00 -13.49
N ASP A 242 1.76 -15.39 -14.02
CA ASP A 242 1.55 -15.56 -15.46
C ASP A 242 0.60 -14.47 -16.00
N ARG A 243 1.09 -13.74 -16.99
CA ARG A 243 0.37 -12.61 -17.59
C ARG A 243 -0.89 -13.04 -18.34
N HIS A 244 -0.87 -14.17 -19.05
CA HIS A 244 -2.04 -14.65 -19.78
C HIS A 244 -3.12 -15.12 -18.80
N ALA A 245 -2.72 -15.85 -17.76
CA ALA A 245 -3.61 -16.24 -16.68
C ALA A 245 -4.19 -15.03 -15.93
N LEU A 246 -3.42 -13.94 -15.75
CA LEU A 246 -3.96 -12.70 -15.20
C LEU A 246 -5.07 -12.14 -16.09
N TRP A 247 -4.81 -12.01 -17.40
CA TRP A 247 -5.79 -11.46 -18.33
C TRP A 247 -7.05 -12.31 -18.43
N ASP A 248 -6.91 -13.62 -18.48
CA ASP A 248 -8.02 -14.57 -18.44
C ASP A 248 -8.81 -14.43 -17.13
N TYR A 249 -8.14 -14.22 -16.00
CA TYR A 249 -8.80 -13.98 -14.72
C TYR A 249 -9.59 -12.66 -14.73
N LEU A 250 -8.98 -11.56 -15.19
CA LEU A 250 -9.65 -10.27 -15.29
C LEU A 250 -10.88 -10.36 -16.20
N ALA A 251 -10.74 -11.08 -17.32
CA ALA A 251 -11.80 -11.26 -18.29
C ALA A 251 -12.96 -12.11 -17.75
N SER A 252 -12.66 -13.30 -17.24
CA SER A 252 -13.65 -14.25 -16.74
C SER A 252 -14.48 -13.72 -15.57
N HIS A 253 -13.91 -12.85 -14.74
CA HIS A 253 -14.59 -12.24 -13.60
C HIS A 253 -15.14 -10.84 -13.90
N ALA A 254 -14.99 -10.35 -15.13
CA ALA A 254 -15.27 -8.98 -15.54
C ALA A 254 -14.78 -7.92 -14.53
N ILE A 255 -13.49 -8.03 -14.17
CA ILE A 255 -12.85 -7.11 -13.23
C ILE A 255 -12.94 -5.68 -13.78
N THR A 256 -13.26 -4.74 -12.90
CA THR A 256 -13.46 -3.32 -13.25
C THR A 256 -12.29 -2.44 -12.83
N HIS A 257 -11.53 -2.85 -11.81
CA HIS A 257 -10.41 -2.09 -11.27
C HIS A 257 -9.24 -3.02 -10.97
N ALA A 258 -8.06 -2.66 -11.46
CA ALA A 258 -6.81 -3.37 -11.16
C ALA A 258 -5.66 -2.40 -10.94
N THR A 259 -4.88 -2.63 -9.89
CA THR A 259 -3.64 -1.90 -9.61
C THR A 259 -2.48 -2.78 -10.02
N LEU A 260 -1.68 -2.36 -11.02
CA LEU A 260 -0.63 -3.20 -11.60
C LEU A 260 0.68 -2.42 -11.80
N PRO A 261 1.85 -3.05 -11.59
CA PRO A 261 3.12 -2.43 -11.94
C PRO A 261 3.31 -2.36 -13.46
N PRO A 262 3.81 -1.23 -14.01
CA PRO A 262 4.05 -1.09 -15.45
C PRO A 262 4.89 -2.21 -16.08
N ALA A 263 5.90 -2.73 -15.37
CA ALA A 263 6.74 -3.83 -15.86
C ALA A 263 5.97 -5.11 -16.26
N LEU A 264 4.75 -5.31 -15.74
CA LEU A 264 3.90 -6.47 -16.09
C LEU A 264 3.23 -6.33 -17.46
N LEU A 265 3.15 -5.10 -17.99
CA LEU A 265 2.24 -4.74 -19.10
C LEU A 265 2.95 -4.47 -20.44
N GLN A 266 4.21 -4.90 -20.60
CA GLN A 266 5.09 -4.49 -21.70
C GLN A 266 4.41 -4.44 -23.09
N HIS A 267 4.42 -3.24 -23.68
CA HIS A 267 4.01 -2.90 -25.05
C HIS A 267 2.54 -3.14 -25.44
N GLY A 268 1.63 -3.36 -24.48
CA GLY A 268 0.20 -3.51 -24.77
C GLY A 268 -0.17 -4.71 -25.67
N ALA A 269 0.83 -5.42 -26.20
CA ALA A 269 0.70 -6.62 -26.98
C ALA A 269 0.06 -7.69 -26.08
N ASP A 270 -1.03 -8.27 -26.58
CA ASP A 270 -1.87 -9.27 -25.91
C ASP A 270 -2.86 -8.73 -24.86
N LEU A 271 -3.12 -7.43 -24.80
CA LEU A 271 -4.26 -6.91 -24.02
C LEU A 271 -5.56 -7.39 -24.67
N ALA A 272 -6.29 -8.26 -23.97
CA ALA A 272 -7.65 -8.61 -24.35
C ALA A 272 -8.48 -7.33 -24.46
N SER A 273 -9.23 -7.20 -25.55
CA SER A 273 -10.29 -6.19 -25.60
C SER A 273 -11.38 -6.63 -24.63
N PHE A 274 -11.51 -5.90 -23.52
CA PHE A 274 -12.56 -6.16 -22.54
C PHE A 274 -13.88 -5.60 -23.08
N GLY A 275 -14.96 -6.39 -23.03
CA GLY A 275 -16.30 -5.94 -23.41
C GLY A 275 -16.95 -4.97 -22.41
N TRP A 276 -16.18 -4.42 -21.48
CA TRP A 276 -16.58 -3.51 -20.40
C TRP A 276 -15.45 -2.54 -20.08
N SER A 277 -15.76 -1.48 -19.32
CA SER A 277 -14.77 -0.49 -18.90
C SER A 277 -13.90 -1.03 -17.76
N LEU A 278 -12.60 -1.18 -18.04
CA LEU A 278 -11.57 -1.50 -17.05
C LEU A 278 -10.82 -0.22 -16.66
N THR A 279 -10.67 0.02 -15.36
CA THR A 279 -9.81 1.06 -14.79
C THR A 279 -8.50 0.44 -14.33
N LEU A 280 -7.40 0.84 -14.96
CA LEU A 280 -6.05 0.40 -14.65
C LEU A 280 -5.31 1.49 -13.87
N ILE A 281 -4.84 1.14 -12.69
CA ILE A 281 -4.06 2.03 -11.83
C ILE A 281 -2.62 1.53 -11.86
N LEU A 282 -1.77 2.25 -12.61
CA LEU A 282 -0.35 1.96 -12.69
C LEU A 282 0.35 2.54 -11.46
N ALA A 283 1.09 1.71 -10.75
CA ALA A 283 1.80 2.13 -9.54
C ALA A 283 3.12 1.41 -9.38
N GLY A 284 4.00 1.96 -8.55
CA GLY A 284 5.27 1.33 -8.20
C GLY A 284 6.41 1.61 -9.18
N GLU A 285 6.16 2.04 -10.43
CA GLU A 285 7.20 2.45 -11.39
C GLU A 285 6.70 3.54 -12.33
N ALA A 286 7.62 4.21 -13.04
CA ALA A 286 7.25 5.13 -14.10
C ALA A 286 6.79 4.33 -15.35
N PRO A 287 5.54 4.50 -15.82
CA PRO A 287 5.10 3.91 -17.08
C PRO A 287 5.65 4.69 -18.28
N SER A 288 5.78 4.03 -19.43
CA SER A 288 6.09 4.71 -20.69
C SER A 288 4.84 5.36 -21.29
N ALA A 289 5.01 6.46 -22.04
CA ALA A 289 3.88 7.07 -22.76
C ALA A 289 3.22 6.10 -23.74
N THR A 290 3.99 5.23 -24.39
CA THR A 290 3.43 4.18 -25.28
C THR A 290 2.49 3.26 -24.52
N LEU A 291 2.90 2.78 -23.34
CA LEU A 291 2.04 1.95 -22.50
C LEU A 291 0.75 2.68 -22.12
N ILE A 292 0.83 3.96 -21.75
CA ILE A 292 -0.37 4.75 -21.43
C ILE A 292 -1.34 4.80 -22.61
N ARG A 293 -0.85 5.05 -23.83
CA ARG A 293 -1.70 5.10 -25.03
C ARG A 293 -2.37 3.76 -25.30
N ASP A 294 -1.60 2.67 -25.31
CA ASP A 294 -2.09 1.32 -25.58
C ASP A 294 -3.19 0.91 -24.58
N LEU A 295 -3.00 1.22 -23.29
CA LEU A 295 -3.98 0.92 -22.24
C LEU A 295 -5.20 1.86 -22.30
N ALA A 296 -5.01 3.14 -22.65
CA ALA A 296 -6.09 4.12 -22.74
C ALA A 296 -7.05 3.84 -23.90
N GLU A 297 -6.62 3.08 -24.93
CA GLU A 297 -7.51 2.54 -25.96
C GLU A 297 -8.50 1.53 -25.39
N GLN A 298 -8.08 0.73 -24.41
CA GLN A 298 -8.84 -0.38 -23.82
C GLN A 298 -9.66 0.02 -22.58
N GLY A 299 -9.32 1.14 -21.93
CA GLY A 299 -9.98 1.54 -20.69
C GLY A 299 -9.51 2.87 -20.12
N THR A 300 -9.80 3.09 -18.85
CA THR A 300 -9.33 4.26 -18.09
C THR A 300 -8.00 3.92 -17.44
N VAL A 301 -7.01 4.81 -17.55
CA VAL A 301 -5.66 4.58 -17.03
C VAL A 301 -5.28 5.69 -16.09
N PHE A 302 -4.71 5.33 -14.95
CA PHE A 302 -4.12 6.28 -14.01
C PHE A 302 -2.66 5.91 -13.77
N ASN A 303 -1.81 6.93 -13.59
CA ASN A 303 -0.50 6.77 -12.98
C ASN A 303 -0.57 7.27 -11.53
N ALA A 304 -0.42 6.38 -10.56
CA ALA A 304 -0.47 6.66 -9.15
C ALA A 304 0.92 6.60 -8.53
N TYR A 305 1.24 7.59 -7.71
CA TYR A 305 2.53 7.71 -7.04
C TYR A 305 2.34 7.96 -5.55
N GLY A 306 3.12 7.25 -4.75
CA GLY A 306 3.25 7.52 -3.33
C GLY A 306 4.26 6.56 -2.70
N PRO A 307 5.02 7.02 -1.70
CA PRO A 307 5.77 6.15 -0.81
C PRO A 307 4.89 5.56 0.30
N THR A 308 5.33 4.45 0.90
CA THR A 308 4.64 3.82 2.04
C THR A 308 4.49 4.75 3.23
N GLU A 309 5.46 5.63 3.43
CA GLU A 309 5.50 6.65 4.48
C GLU A 309 4.41 7.72 4.35
N THR A 310 3.68 7.76 3.23
CA THR A 310 2.53 8.66 3.04
C THR A 310 1.24 7.91 2.76
N THR A 311 1.14 6.66 3.24
CA THR A 311 -0.04 5.80 3.11
C THR A 311 -0.40 5.52 1.65
N VAL A 312 0.45 4.73 0.99
CA VAL A 312 0.27 4.18 -0.37
C VAL A 312 0.35 5.21 -1.51
N CYS A 313 -0.60 6.13 -1.59
CA CYS A 313 -0.79 7.02 -2.73
C CYS A 313 -0.86 8.48 -2.27
N ALA A 314 -0.04 9.33 -2.87
CA ALA A 314 0.02 10.76 -2.60
C ALA A 314 -0.47 11.59 -3.79
N THR A 315 -0.17 11.16 -5.01
CA THR A 315 -0.55 11.85 -6.25
C THR A 315 -1.10 10.87 -7.27
N ALA A 316 -1.98 11.35 -8.14
CA ALA A 316 -2.50 10.59 -9.26
C ALA A 316 -2.61 11.46 -10.51
N TRP A 317 -2.31 10.85 -11.66
CA TRP A 317 -2.49 11.42 -12.99
C TRP A 317 -3.46 10.57 -13.79
N HIS A 318 -4.42 11.20 -14.47
CA HIS A 318 -5.32 10.52 -15.39
C HIS A 318 -4.70 10.50 -16.80
N GLY A 319 -4.53 9.29 -17.33
CA GLY A 319 -3.95 9.05 -18.64
C GLY A 319 -4.80 9.60 -19.78
N ALA A 320 -4.12 9.98 -20.87
CA ALA A 320 -4.77 10.45 -22.09
C ALA A 320 -4.29 9.62 -23.29
N ARG A 321 -5.22 9.31 -24.21
CA ARG A 321 -4.98 8.48 -25.41
C ARG A 321 -3.89 9.03 -26.33
N ASP A 322 -3.79 10.35 -26.41
CA ASP A 322 -2.84 11.02 -27.31
C ASP A 322 -1.61 11.55 -26.54
N PHE A 323 -1.35 11.03 -25.33
CA PHE A 323 -0.25 11.52 -24.52
C PHE A 323 1.12 11.20 -25.13
N SER A 324 2.00 12.19 -25.13
CA SER A 324 3.39 12.09 -25.55
C SER A 324 4.29 12.82 -24.55
N GLY A 325 5.52 12.33 -24.37
CA GLY A 325 6.48 12.85 -23.39
C GLY A 325 6.60 11.97 -22.14
N GLU A 326 7.19 12.53 -21.09
CA GLU A 326 7.36 11.85 -19.80
C GLU A 326 6.04 11.80 -19.03
N VAL A 327 5.65 10.61 -18.54
CA VAL A 327 4.36 10.42 -17.87
C VAL A 327 4.38 11.09 -16.49
N PRO A 328 3.51 12.09 -16.22
CA PRO A 328 3.48 12.75 -14.92
C PRO A 328 3.04 11.82 -13.80
N ILE A 329 3.48 12.10 -12.58
CA ILE A 329 2.93 11.53 -11.35
C ILE A 329 1.67 12.27 -10.89
N GLY A 330 1.31 13.37 -11.56
CA GLY A 330 0.00 14.00 -11.48
C GLY A 330 -0.10 15.05 -10.38
N ARG A 331 -1.27 15.13 -9.75
CA ARG A 331 -1.57 16.10 -8.69
C ARG A 331 -1.88 15.41 -7.36
N PRO A 332 -1.74 16.10 -6.22
CA PRO A 332 -2.03 15.52 -4.92
C PRO A 332 -3.49 15.04 -4.82
N ILE A 333 -3.69 13.89 -4.18
CA ILE A 333 -5.03 13.39 -3.83
C ILE A 333 -5.63 14.22 -2.69
N ALA A 334 -6.89 13.93 -2.33
CA ALA A 334 -7.59 14.63 -1.25
C ALA A 334 -6.79 14.63 0.06
N ASN A 335 -6.77 15.77 0.73
CA ASN A 335 -6.06 16.04 1.99
C ASN A 335 -4.55 15.76 1.97
N THR A 336 -3.93 15.71 0.80
CA THR A 336 -2.49 15.60 0.60
C THR A 336 -1.93 16.91 0.08
N ARG A 337 -0.76 17.31 0.57
CA ARG A 337 -0.03 18.47 0.07
C ARG A 337 1.33 18.02 -0.45
N VAL A 338 1.79 18.66 -1.52
CA VAL A 338 3.09 18.41 -2.11
C VAL A 338 3.87 19.72 -2.20
N TYR A 339 5.14 19.66 -1.85
CA TYR A 339 6.06 20.78 -1.93
C TYR A 339 7.33 20.34 -2.66
N LEU A 340 7.81 21.18 -3.60
CA LEU A 340 9.12 21.02 -4.22
C LEU A 340 10.07 22.02 -3.58
N LEU A 341 11.04 21.53 -2.81
CA LEU A 341 11.91 22.37 -1.98
C LEU A 341 13.37 22.31 -2.45
N ASP A 342 14.09 23.40 -2.22
CA ASP A 342 15.54 23.47 -2.36
C ASP A 342 16.27 22.98 -1.09
N ALA A 343 17.61 23.02 -1.11
CA ALA A 343 18.46 22.62 0.01
C ALA A 343 18.28 23.48 1.28
N HIS A 344 17.61 24.63 1.18
CA HIS A 344 17.29 25.53 2.30
C HIS A 344 15.84 25.38 2.78
N GLY A 345 15.10 24.39 2.27
CA GLY A 345 13.70 24.16 2.61
C GLY A 345 12.76 25.23 2.04
N GLN A 346 13.18 25.96 1.01
CA GLN A 346 12.34 26.95 0.33
C GLN A 346 11.71 26.37 -0.94
N PRO A 347 10.46 26.74 -1.27
CA PRO A 347 9.82 26.30 -2.50
C PRO A 347 10.58 26.79 -3.73
N VAL A 348 10.88 25.88 -4.66
CA VAL A 348 11.52 26.22 -5.94
C VAL A 348 10.52 26.92 -6.88
N PRO A 349 10.97 27.78 -7.81
CA PRO A 349 10.10 28.40 -8.82
C PRO A 349 9.40 27.38 -9.72
N LEU A 350 8.33 27.79 -10.41
CA LEU A 350 7.63 26.91 -11.35
C LEU A 350 8.56 26.40 -12.45
N GLY A 351 8.53 25.08 -12.71
CA GLY A 351 9.37 24.42 -13.71
C GLY A 351 10.81 24.11 -13.23
N ALA A 352 11.23 24.67 -12.09
CA ALA A 352 12.50 24.34 -11.49
C ALA A 352 12.45 22.96 -10.81
N VAL A 353 13.60 22.33 -10.73
CA VAL A 353 13.77 21.02 -10.10
C VAL A 353 13.92 21.20 -8.60
N GLY A 354 13.15 20.44 -7.82
CA GLY A 354 13.22 20.43 -6.36
C GLY A 354 13.05 19.03 -5.79
N GLU A 355 13.46 18.86 -4.54
CA GLU A 355 13.17 17.64 -3.79
C GLU A 355 11.70 17.62 -3.37
N LEU A 356 11.06 16.46 -3.52
CA LEU A 356 9.65 16.26 -3.25
C LEU A 356 9.42 16.00 -1.75
N TYR A 357 8.57 16.82 -1.15
CA TYR A 357 8.08 16.66 0.22
C TYR A 357 6.57 16.48 0.20
N ILE A 358 6.06 15.58 1.03
CA ILE A 358 4.64 15.24 1.08
C ILE A 358 4.10 15.49 2.49
N GLY A 359 3.06 16.31 2.58
CA GLY A 359 2.33 16.61 3.82
C GLY A 359 0.87 16.14 3.77
N GLY A 360 0.17 16.31 4.88
CA GLY A 360 -1.27 16.07 4.98
C GLY A 360 -1.65 14.75 5.65
N ALA A 361 -2.89 14.31 5.42
CA ALA A 361 -3.53 13.23 6.18
C ALA A 361 -2.86 11.86 6.01
N GLY A 362 -2.18 11.63 4.89
CA GLY A 362 -1.50 10.37 4.58
C GLY A 362 -0.16 10.18 5.27
N VAL A 363 0.43 11.21 5.89
CA VAL A 363 1.77 11.12 6.51
C VAL A 363 1.75 10.13 7.68
N ALA A 364 2.58 9.09 7.56
CA ALA A 364 2.69 8.01 8.54
C ALA A 364 3.19 8.51 9.91
N ARG A 365 2.98 7.70 10.96
CA ARG A 365 3.47 8.03 12.31
C ARG A 365 4.99 8.13 12.35
N GLY A 366 5.67 7.26 11.63
CA GLY A 366 7.12 7.18 11.56
C GLY A 366 7.60 5.75 11.29
N TYR A 367 8.85 5.47 11.62
CA TYR A 367 9.44 4.14 11.54
C TYR A 367 9.47 3.47 12.91
N LEU A 368 9.01 2.21 12.98
CA LEU A 368 9.00 1.40 14.19
C LEU A 368 10.44 1.25 14.72
N ASN A 369 10.63 1.46 16.02
CA ASN A 369 11.93 1.36 16.71
C ASN A 369 13.09 2.19 16.11
N ARG A 370 12.79 3.22 15.29
CA ARG A 370 13.79 4.06 14.62
C ARG A 370 13.49 5.55 14.80
N PRO A 371 13.61 6.10 16.03
CA PRO A 371 13.27 7.49 16.32
C PRO A 371 14.17 8.50 15.57
N GLU A 372 15.46 8.20 15.41
CA GLU A 372 16.41 9.07 14.71
C GLU A 372 16.07 9.20 13.22
N LEU A 373 15.89 8.06 12.54
CA LEU A 373 15.47 8.04 11.13
C LEU A 373 14.07 8.67 10.95
N THR A 374 13.19 8.51 11.94
CA THR A 374 11.88 9.17 11.93
C THR A 374 12.05 10.69 11.98
N ALA A 375 12.88 11.22 12.87
CA ALA A 375 13.13 12.66 12.96
C ALA A 375 13.81 13.22 11.70
N GLU A 376 14.68 12.43 11.06
CA GLU A 376 15.35 12.81 9.81
C GLU A 376 14.37 12.91 8.63
N ARG A 377 13.41 11.98 8.52
CA ARG A 377 12.53 11.85 7.35
C ARG A 377 11.16 12.49 7.52
N PHE A 378 10.66 12.62 8.75
CA PHE A 378 9.36 13.22 9.07
C PHE A 378 9.57 14.55 9.79
N VAL A 379 9.83 15.59 9.01
CA VAL A 379 10.18 16.93 9.50
C VAL A 379 8.93 17.79 9.75
N PRO A 380 8.99 18.85 10.58
CA PRO A 380 7.88 19.79 10.72
C PRO A 380 7.47 20.42 9.39
N ASP A 381 6.17 20.66 9.19
CA ASP A 381 5.66 21.37 8.01
C ASP A 381 5.61 22.89 8.27
N PRO A 382 6.54 23.69 7.73
CA PRO A 382 6.56 25.13 7.95
C PRO A 382 5.49 25.88 7.14
N PHE A 383 4.74 25.20 6.27
CA PHE A 383 3.74 25.78 5.40
C PHE A 383 2.31 25.52 5.88
N SER A 384 2.15 24.74 6.97
CA SER A 384 0.86 24.45 7.58
C SER A 384 0.57 25.37 8.76
N GLU A 385 -0.72 25.67 8.97
CA GLU A 385 -1.20 26.36 10.17
C GLU A 385 -1.32 25.40 11.38
N ASP A 386 -1.36 24.08 11.15
CA ASP A 386 -1.30 23.08 12.21
C ASP A 386 0.14 22.89 12.68
N ALA A 387 0.43 23.28 13.93
CA ALA A 387 1.75 23.17 14.54
C ALA A 387 2.27 21.72 14.65
N ASN A 388 1.40 20.71 14.53
CA ASN A 388 1.77 19.29 14.54
C ASN A 388 1.85 18.69 13.13
N ALA A 389 1.64 19.49 12.08
CA ALA A 389 1.78 19.03 10.70
C ALA A 389 3.24 18.67 10.42
N ARG A 390 3.43 17.60 9.64
CA ARG A 390 4.73 17.08 9.26
C ARG A 390 4.79 16.88 7.76
N LEU A 391 5.99 17.01 7.21
CA LEU A 391 6.34 16.62 5.86
C LEU A 391 7.17 15.35 5.91
N TYR A 392 6.87 14.42 5.01
CA TYR A 392 7.75 13.31 4.69
C TYR A 392 8.70 13.71 3.55
N LYS A 393 10.00 13.58 3.78
CA LYS A 393 11.08 13.78 2.81
C LYS A 393 11.27 12.52 1.98
N THR A 394 10.89 12.53 0.70
CA THR A 394 10.81 11.30 -0.10
C THR A 394 12.15 10.82 -0.66
N GLY A 395 13.11 11.75 -0.83
CA GLY A 395 14.33 11.54 -1.62
C GLY A 395 14.07 11.52 -3.14
N ASP A 396 12.83 11.77 -3.58
CA ASP A 396 12.49 11.90 -4.99
C ASP A 396 12.68 13.34 -5.46
N VAL A 397 13.05 13.50 -6.72
CA VAL A 397 13.26 14.79 -7.37
C VAL A 397 12.21 14.96 -8.47
N ALA A 398 11.58 16.13 -8.51
CA ALA A 398 10.49 16.41 -9.43
C ALA A 398 10.48 17.88 -9.84
N ARG A 399 9.63 18.20 -10.82
CA ARG A 399 9.27 19.59 -11.18
C ARG A 399 7.78 19.71 -11.45
N TYR A 400 7.25 20.91 -11.25
CA TYR A 400 5.90 21.23 -11.70
C TYR A 400 5.88 21.57 -13.19
N LEU A 401 4.90 21.02 -13.88
CA LEU A 401 4.51 21.41 -15.24
C LEU A 401 3.60 22.65 -15.19
N PRO A 402 3.45 23.39 -16.31
CA PRO A 402 2.60 24.59 -16.36
C PRO A 402 1.13 24.34 -16.00
N ASP A 403 0.65 23.12 -16.22
CA ASP A 403 -0.69 22.68 -15.88
C ASP A 403 -0.81 22.20 -14.41
N GLY A 404 0.24 22.32 -13.60
CA GLY A 404 0.24 21.91 -12.19
C GLY A 404 0.41 20.41 -11.95
N ASN A 405 0.56 19.58 -12.99
CA ASN A 405 1.01 18.20 -12.80
C ASN A 405 2.49 18.16 -12.40
N LEU A 406 2.87 17.11 -11.68
CA LEU A 406 4.24 16.85 -11.27
C LEU A 406 4.89 15.86 -12.23
N GLU A 407 6.08 16.19 -12.71
CA GLU A 407 6.95 15.29 -13.47
C GLU A 407 8.02 14.75 -12.53
N PHE A 408 8.12 13.42 -12.46
CA PHE A 408 9.14 12.72 -11.69
C PHE A 408 10.45 12.64 -12.49
N LEU A 409 11.57 13.02 -11.89
CA LEU A 409 12.87 13.12 -12.56
C LEU A 409 13.90 12.11 -12.03
N GLY A 410 13.56 11.36 -10.99
CA GLY A 410 14.45 10.37 -10.38
C GLY A 410 14.58 10.55 -8.87
N ARG A 411 15.65 9.99 -8.32
CA ARG A 411 15.98 10.04 -6.89
C ARG A 411 17.26 10.81 -6.66
N ASN A 412 17.36 11.45 -5.50
CA ASN A 412 18.58 12.09 -5.02
C ASN A 412 19.44 11.16 -4.14
N ASP A 413 19.01 9.91 -3.96
CA ASP A 413 19.72 8.85 -3.25
C ASP A 413 19.92 7.61 -4.15
N GLU A 414 20.55 6.56 -3.60
CA GLU A 414 20.91 5.34 -4.34
C GLU A 414 19.75 4.35 -4.51
N GLN A 415 18.59 4.63 -3.92
CA GLN A 415 17.45 3.72 -3.97
C GLN A 415 16.94 3.59 -5.42
N VAL A 416 16.53 2.38 -5.80
CA VAL A 416 16.01 2.09 -7.13
C VAL A 416 14.67 1.36 -7.08
N LYS A 417 13.88 1.50 -8.14
CA LYS A 417 12.72 0.65 -8.39
C LYS A 417 13.03 -0.30 -9.54
N VAL A 418 12.81 -1.61 -9.31
CA VAL A 418 13.04 -2.68 -10.28
C VAL A 418 11.86 -3.64 -10.21
N ARG A 419 11.09 -3.74 -11.31
CA ARG A 419 9.87 -4.56 -11.44
C ARG A 419 8.82 -4.29 -10.35
N GLY A 420 8.67 -3.04 -9.96
CA GLY A 420 7.74 -2.56 -8.92
C GLY A 420 8.29 -2.69 -7.49
N PHE A 421 9.44 -3.34 -7.31
CA PHE A 421 10.08 -3.48 -6.01
C PHE A 421 10.95 -2.28 -5.69
N ARG A 422 10.74 -1.71 -4.50
CA ARG A 422 11.63 -0.71 -3.90
C ARG A 422 12.86 -1.42 -3.35
N ILE A 423 14.04 -1.15 -3.92
CA ILE A 423 15.28 -1.84 -3.57
C ILE A 423 16.34 -0.81 -3.20
N GLU A 424 17.03 -1.08 -2.10
CA GLU A 424 18.20 -0.33 -1.65
C GLU A 424 19.45 -1.12 -2.07
N PRO A 425 20.21 -0.69 -3.08
CA PRO A 425 21.41 -1.43 -3.50
C PRO A 425 22.41 -1.61 -2.37
N GLY A 426 22.49 -0.65 -1.45
CA GLY A 426 23.27 -0.75 -0.21
C GLY A 426 22.89 -1.92 0.69
N GLU A 427 21.60 -2.33 0.74
CA GLU A 427 21.15 -3.51 1.49
C GLU A 427 21.76 -4.80 0.93
N ILE A 428 21.78 -4.91 -0.39
CA ILE A 428 22.33 -6.06 -1.10
C ILE A 428 23.86 -6.05 -1.00
N ALA A 429 24.50 -4.89 -1.16
CA ALA A 429 25.94 -4.73 -0.99
C ALA A 429 26.40 -5.13 0.43
N ALA A 430 25.68 -4.68 1.47
CA ALA A 430 25.96 -5.06 2.85
C ALA A 430 25.83 -6.57 3.08
N CYS A 431 24.80 -7.20 2.51
CA CYS A 431 24.62 -8.65 2.55
C CYS A 431 25.76 -9.40 1.84
N LEU A 432 26.19 -8.94 0.67
CA LEU A 432 27.33 -9.53 -0.05
C LEU A 432 28.64 -9.41 0.72
N MET A 433 28.89 -8.24 1.34
CA MET A 433 30.07 -8.00 2.17
C MET A 433 30.08 -8.81 3.48
N ALA A 434 28.94 -9.40 3.89
CA ALA A 434 28.91 -10.33 5.02
C ALA A 434 29.55 -11.69 4.68
N HIS A 435 29.77 -12.01 3.39
CA HIS A 435 30.43 -13.23 2.98
C HIS A 435 31.95 -13.15 3.19
N PRO A 436 32.62 -14.12 3.87
CA PRO A 436 34.03 -14.00 4.27
C PRO A 436 35.04 -13.80 3.13
N GLN A 437 34.67 -14.15 1.89
CA GLN A 437 35.52 -14.00 0.70
C GLN A 437 35.31 -12.67 -0.04
N VAL A 438 34.31 -11.87 0.33
CA VAL A 438 33.97 -10.60 -0.30
C VAL A 438 34.51 -9.47 0.57
N ARG A 439 35.49 -8.72 0.06
CA ARG A 439 36.07 -7.58 0.79
C ARG A 439 35.22 -6.32 0.66
N ASP A 440 34.76 -6.04 -0.56
CA ASP A 440 33.95 -4.88 -0.92
C ASP A 440 32.90 -5.34 -1.94
N ALA A 441 31.71 -4.74 -1.92
CA ALA A 441 30.67 -4.97 -2.93
C ALA A 441 29.98 -3.65 -3.31
N VAL A 442 29.62 -3.50 -4.58
CA VAL A 442 28.81 -2.39 -5.08
C VAL A 442 27.72 -2.98 -5.95
N VAL A 443 26.47 -2.60 -5.68
CA VAL A 443 25.33 -3.08 -6.45
C VAL A 443 24.80 -1.93 -7.30
N LEU A 444 24.73 -2.15 -8.62
CA LEU A 444 24.26 -1.16 -9.59
C LEU A 444 23.00 -1.66 -10.28
N ALA A 445 22.05 -0.75 -10.51
CA ALA A 445 20.95 -1.00 -11.44
C ALA A 445 21.39 -0.62 -12.85
N THR A 446 21.32 -1.57 -13.78
CA THR A 446 21.66 -1.37 -15.20
C THR A 446 20.43 -1.65 -16.08
N GLY A 447 20.34 -0.99 -17.23
CA GLY A 447 19.19 -1.08 -18.13
C GLY A 447 18.04 -0.14 -17.75
N GLU A 448 17.03 -0.06 -18.62
CA GLU A 448 15.88 0.84 -18.49
C GLU A 448 14.56 0.06 -18.58
N GLY A 449 13.48 0.66 -18.04
CA GLY A 449 12.14 0.07 -18.04
C GLY A 449 12.13 -1.36 -17.49
N SER A 450 11.57 -2.28 -18.27
CA SER A 450 11.46 -3.70 -17.90
C SER A 450 12.77 -4.50 -17.96
N ALA A 451 13.77 -4.01 -18.70
CA ALA A 451 15.09 -4.63 -18.81
C ALA A 451 16.00 -4.28 -17.62
N LYS A 452 15.55 -3.37 -16.74
CA LYS A 452 16.30 -2.95 -15.57
C LYS A 452 16.59 -4.14 -14.65
N ARG A 453 17.86 -4.30 -14.28
CA ARG A 453 18.36 -5.40 -13.46
C ARG A 453 19.47 -4.95 -12.53
N LEU A 454 19.65 -5.67 -11.43
CA LEU A 454 20.77 -5.45 -10.51
C LEU A 454 21.99 -6.25 -10.96
N VAL A 455 23.16 -5.64 -10.83
CA VAL A 455 24.48 -6.24 -11.07
C VAL A 455 25.33 -5.93 -9.84
N ALA A 456 26.06 -6.92 -9.33
CA ALA A 456 26.87 -6.83 -8.13
C ALA A 456 28.32 -7.26 -8.40
#